data_AF-A0A915N3I7-F1
#
_entry.id   AF-A0A915N3I7-F1
#
_cell.length_a   1.000
_cell.length_b   1.000
_cell.length_c   1.000
_cell.angle_alpha   90.00
_cell.angle_beta   90.00
_cell.angle_gamma   90.00
#
_symmetry.space_group_name_H-M   'P 1'
#
loop_
_entity.id
_entity.type
_entity.pdbx_description
1 polymer ?
#
loop_
_entity_poly.entity_id
_entity_poly.type
_entity_poly.pdbx_seq_one_letter_code
_entity_poly.pdbx_strand_id
1 'polypeptide(L)'
;MSFHELKEFTEILRSLGFPRLVSNENFRFPNFPLMAEILEWTVKKFEPNIRLPKQMDSEQERVLFVKSVVLSLLQKAHVKLNPKNVYQSDCHAVREILPVLKMLYKSLKTHNLLKSENNVGINKEESTQINFLRSQVNLKVRMFNNGKGDF
;
A
#
# COMPACT_ATOMS: atom_id res chain seq x y z
N MET A 1 -0.21 -16.91 20.79
CA MET A 1 -0.74 -16.32 19.53
C MET A 1 -2.04 -17.02 19.17
N SER A 2 -3.04 -16.33 18.62
CA SER A 2 -4.18 -17.05 18.05
C SER A 2 -3.87 -17.47 16.61
N PHE A 3 -4.33 -18.64 16.18
CA PHE A 3 -4.22 -19.10 14.79
C PHE A 3 -4.78 -18.07 13.79
N HIS A 4 -5.76 -17.28 14.24
CA HIS A 4 -6.37 -16.21 13.47
C HIS A 4 -5.39 -15.08 13.12
N GLU A 5 -4.57 -14.61 14.08
CA GLU A 5 -3.60 -13.53 13.87
C GLU A 5 -2.56 -13.89 12.78
N LEU A 6 -2.07 -15.14 12.78
CA LEU A 6 -1.13 -15.65 11.76
C LEU A 6 -1.78 -15.72 10.38
N LYS A 7 -2.99 -16.28 10.30
CA LYS A 7 -3.72 -16.40 9.04
C LYS A 7 -3.95 -15.01 8.44
N GLU A 8 -4.47 -14.08 9.24
CA GLU A 8 -4.72 -12.70 8.83
C GLU A 8 -3.44 -12.02 8.33
N PHE A 9 -2.31 -12.21 9.04
CA PHE A 9 -1.01 -11.70 8.62
C PHE A 9 -0.61 -12.20 7.22
N THR A 10 -0.69 -13.51 6.97
CA THR A 10 -0.31 -14.08 5.66
C THR A 10 -1.24 -13.61 4.54
N GLU A 11 -2.54 -13.45 4.82
CA GLU A 11 -3.53 -12.96 3.85
C GLU A 11 -3.31 -11.49 3.51
N ILE A 12 -3.00 -10.65 4.51
CA ILE A 12 -2.68 -9.24 4.30
C ILE A 12 -1.41 -9.08 3.47
N LEU A 13 -0.34 -9.81 3.80
CA LEU A 13 0.91 -9.75 3.02
C LEU A 13 0.69 -10.11 1.55
N ARG A 14 -0.06 -11.18 1.29
CA ARG A 14 -0.43 -11.59 -0.07
C ARG A 14 -1.22 -10.50 -0.79
N SER A 15 -2.21 -9.91 -0.11
CA SER A 15 -3.08 -8.88 -0.68
C SER A 15 -2.34 -7.58 -0.98
N LEU A 16 -1.34 -7.25 -0.17
CA LEU A 16 -0.46 -6.10 -0.40
C LEU A 16 0.64 -6.36 -1.44
N GLY A 17 0.77 -7.59 -1.95
CA GLY A 17 1.74 -7.97 -2.97
C GLY A 17 3.15 -8.18 -2.44
N PHE A 18 3.30 -8.71 -1.22
CA PHE A 18 4.61 -9.17 -0.74
C PHE A 18 5.12 -10.29 -1.68
N PRO A 19 6.36 -10.20 -2.21
CA PRO A 19 6.80 -11.03 -3.33
C PRO A 19 7.03 -12.50 -2.97
N ARG A 20 7.30 -12.80 -1.69
CA ARG A 20 7.61 -14.15 -1.22
C ARG A 20 6.38 -14.81 -0.58
N LEU A 21 6.23 -16.12 -0.77
CA LEU A 21 5.19 -16.89 -0.09
C LEU A 21 5.51 -17.03 1.40
N VAL A 22 4.53 -16.68 2.24
CA VAL A 22 4.61 -16.79 3.70
C VAL A 22 3.50 -17.71 4.19
N SER A 23 3.86 -18.68 5.03
CA SER A 23 2.94 -19.61 5.68
C SER A 23 2.98 -19.46 7.20
N ASN A 24 1.99 -20.07 7.85
CA ASN A 24 1.90 -20.07 9.31
C ASN A 24 3.07 -20.81 9.98
N GLU A 25 3.61 -21.84 9.33
CA GLU A 25 4.73 -22.63 9.88
C GLU A 25 6.03 -21.83 9.94
N ASN A 26 6.17 -20.78 9.12
CA ASN A 26 7.40 -19.97 9.08
C ASN A 26 7.69 -19.23 10.39
N PHE A 27 6.70 -19.02 11.26
CA PHE A 27 6.82 -18.31 12.54
C PHE A 27 6.46 -19.17 13.75
N ARG A 28 6.38 -20.50 13.57
CA ARG A 28 6.28 -21.46 14.68
C ARG A 28 7.56 -21.49 15.51
N PHE A 29 8.69 -21.18 14.87
CA PHE A 29 9.99 -20.96 15.47
C PHE A 29 10.52 -19.59 15.00
N PRO A 30 11.48 -18.98 15.72
CA PRO A 30 12.16 -17.77 15.28
C PRO A 30 12.71 -17.87 13.86
N ASN A 31 12.31 -16.94 13.00
CA ASN A 31 12.74 -16.85 11.61
C ASN A 31 13.10 -15.40 11.26
N PHE A 32 14.25 -14.97 11.79
CA PHE A 32 14.74 -13.61 11.60
C PHE A 32 14.95 -13.22 10.13
N PRO A 33 15.53 -14.07 9.25
CA PRO A 33 15.73 -13.68 7.85
C PRO A 33 14.43 -13.30 7.14
N LEU A 34 13.36 -14.08 7.33
CA LEU A 34 12.05 -13.75 6.75
C LEU A 34 11.43 -12.53 7.42
N MET A 35 11.53 -12.40 8.75
CA MET A 35 11.02 -11.22 9.44
C MET A 35 11.73 -9.94 8.96
N ALA A 36 13.04 -9.98 8.75
CA ALA A 36 13.83 -8.87 8.22
C ALA A 36 13.38 -8.47 6.80
N GLU A 37 13.17 -9.45 5.92
CA GLU A 37 12.65 -9.23 4.57
C GLU A 37 11.27 -8.54 4.60
N ILE A 38 10.38 -9.00 5.47
CA ILE A 38 9.04 -8.41 5.65
C ILE A 38 9.13 -7.00 6.23
N LEU A 39 9.98 -6.78 7.22
CA LEU A 39 10.18 -5.48 7.87
C LEU A 39 10.74 -4.44 6.89
N GLU A 40 11.78 -4.80 6.14
CA GLU A 40 12.36 -3.94 5.11
C GLU A 40 11.32 -3.59 4.03
N TRP A 41 10.60 -4.60 3.55
CA TRP A 41 9.56 -4.38 2.54
C TRP A 41 8.43 -3.48 3.07
N THR A 42 8.04 -3.66 4.33
CA THR A 42 6.97 -2.88 4.97
C THR A 42 7.40 -1.43 5.18
N VAL A 43 8.58 -1.18 5.74
CA VAL A 43 9.04 0.18 6.03
C VAL A 43 9.27 0.99 4.76
N LYS A 44 9.70 0.35 3.66
CA LYS A 44 9.83 1.01 2.35
C LYS A 44 8.51 1.52 1.77
N LYS A 45 7.35 1.02 2.24
CA LYS A 45 6.03 1.59 1.87
C LYS A 45 5.78 2.95 2.51
N PHE A 46 6.43 3.25 3.64
CA PHE A 46 6.35 4.53 4.34
C PHE A 46 7.52 5.45 4.02
N GLU A 47 8.71 4.88 3.83
CA GLU A 47 9.94 5.60 3.57
C GLU A 47 10.77 4.91 2.48
N PRO A 48 10.53 5.23 1.19
CA PRO A 48 11.18 4.55 0.08
C PRO A 48 12.72 4.66 0.06
N ASN A 49 13.26 5.75 0.62
CA ASN A 49 14.69 6.07 0.62
C ASN A 49 15.41 5.67 1.92
N ILE A 50 14.75 4.90 2.80
CA ILE A 50 15.34 4.47 4.07
C ILE A 50 16.63 3.68 3.84
N ARG A 51 17.67 4.00 4.63
CA ARG A 51 18.94 3.28 4.63
C ARG A 51 18.98 2.32 5.80
N LEU A 52 18.74 1.04 5.52
CA LEU A 52 18.84 -0.03 6.50
C LEU A 52 20.21 -0.73 6.42
N PRO A 53 20.72 -1.28 7.53
CA PRO A 53 21.85 -2.20 7.50
C PRO A 53 21.59 -3.35 6.51
N LYS A 54 22.56 -3.65 5.65
CA LYS A 54 22.45 -4.72 4.63
C LYS A 54 22.97 -6.07 5.10
N GLN A 55 23.92 -6.06 6.05
CA GLN A 55 24.49 -7.25 6.68
C GLN A 55 23.91 -7.39 8.09
N MET A 56 23.55 -8.61 8.45
CA MET A 56 22.82 -8.96 9.68
C MET A 56 23.34 -10.26 10.29
N ASP A 57 24.63 -10.53 10.09
CA ASP A 57 25.28 -11.78 10.47
C ASP A 57 25.52 -11.79 11.99
N SER A 58 25.85 -10.63 12.56
CA SER A 58 26.01 -10.44 14.01
C SER A 58 24.69 -10.07 14.71
N GLU A 59 24.62 -10.34 16.01
CA GLU A 59 23.49 -9.92 16.85
C GLU A 59 23.36 -8.39 16.89
N GLN A 60 24.47 -7.68 16.98
CA GLN A 60 24.54 -6.23 17.04
C GLN A 60 23.93 -5.59 15.79
N GLU A 61 24.24 -6.12 14.61
CA GLU A 61 23.68 -5.66 13.33
C GLU A 61 22.18 -5.92 13.25
N ARG A 62 21.72 -7.10 13.68
CA ARG A 62 20.27 -7.40 13.74
C ARG A 62 19.53 -6.46 14.67
N VAL A 63 20.10 -6.16 15.84
CA VAL A 63 19.53 -5.19 16.78
C VAL A 63 19.47 -3.79 16.17
N LEU A 64 20.53 -3.37 15.48
CA LEU A 64 20.56 -2.07 14.79
C LEU A 64 19.48 -2.00 13.70
N PHE A 65 19.36 -3.05 12.87
CA PHE A 65 18.33 -3.16 11.85
C PHE A 65 16.92 -3.02 12.45
N VAL A 66 16.60 -3.79 13.50
CA VAL A 66 15.28 -3.72 14.15
C VAL A 66 15.03 -2.33 14.73
N LYS A 67 16.02 -1.70 15.38
CA LYS A 67 15.87 -0.33 15.91
C LYS A 67 15.59 0.68 14.80
N SER A 68 16.29 0.60 13.67
CA SER A 68 16.07 1.48 12.51
C SER A 68 14.64 1.34 11.95
N VAL A 69 14.16 0.11 11.79
CA VAL A 69 12.79 -0.14 11.30
C VAL A 69 11.75 0.37 12.30
N VAL A 70 11.88 0.04 13.58
CA VAL A 70 10.92 0.47 14.61
C VAL A 70 10.87 2.00 14.71
N LEU A 71 12.03 2.66 14.66
CA LEU A 71 12.10 4.12 14.69
C LEU A 71 11.41 4.74 13.47
N SER A 72 11.66 4.24 12.26
CA SER A 72 11.02 4.76 11.05
C SER A 72 9.50 4.55 11.09
N LEU A 73 9.02 3.37 11.52
CA LEU A 73 7.58 3.12 11.67
C LEU A 73 6.94 4.00 12.75
N LEU A 74 7.65 4.31 13.84
CA LEU A 74 7.16 5.27 14.82
C LEU A 74 7.06 6.69 14.22
N GLN A 75 8.04 7.11 13.42
CA GLN A 75 8.09 8.46 12.86
C GLN A 75 7.15 8.67 11.68
N LYS A 76 6.97 7.65 10.82
CA LYS A 76 6.25 7.76 9.55
C LYS A 76 4.86 7.15 9.59
N ALA A 77 4.67 6.10 10.37
CA ALA A 77 3.40 5.42 10.54
C ALA A 77 2.72 5.73 11.88
N HIS A 78 3.41 6.40 12.81
CA HIS A 78 2.92 6.66 14.17
C HIS A 78 2.54 5.39 14.94
N VAL A 79 3.16 4.25 14.59
CA VAL A 79 2.94 2.97 15.28
C VAL A 79 4.13 2.66 16.16
N LYS A 80 3.88 2.56 17.46
CA LYS A 80 4.89 2.13 18.44
C LYS A 80 4.95 0.61 18.48
N LEU A 81 6.10 0.05 18.13
CA LEU A 81 6.39 -1.38 18.21
C LEU A 81 7.34 -1.67 19.38
N ASN A 82 7.23 -2.86 19.96
CA ASN A 82 8.18 -3.42 20.91
C ASN A 82 9.35 -4.07 20.15
N PRO A 83 10.57 -3.48 20.16
CA PRO A 83 11.71 -4.00 19.42
C PRO A 83 12.12 -5.42 19.82
N LYS A 84 11.89 -5.80 21.09
CA LYS A 84 12.23 -7.14 21.58
C LYS A 84 11.34 -8.20 20.91
N ASN A 85 10.04 -7.93 20.83
CA ASN A 85 9.09 -8.83 20.17
C ASN A 85 9.41 -8.94 18.68
N VAL A 86 9.70 -7.82 18.02
CA VAL A 86 10.13 -7.82 16.60
C VAL A 86 11.39 -8.66 16.40
N TYR A 87 12.40 -8.50 17.27
CA TYR A 87 13.66 -9.24 17.18
C TYR A 87 13.48 -10.76 17.37
N GLN A 88 12.57 -11.19 18.25
CA GLN A 88 12.28 -12.62 18.45
C GLN A 88 11.87 -13.32 17.15
N SER A 89 11.31 -12.58 16.19
CA SER A 89 11.02 -13.07 14.83
C SER A 89 10.16 -14.34 14.80
N ASP A 90 9.30 -14.48 15.79
CA ASP A 90 8.38 -15.59 15.93
C ASP A 90 6.94 -15.04 15.92
N CYS A 91 6.03 -15.79 16.52
CA CYS A 91 4.63 -15.43 16.70
C CYS A 91 4.43 -14.05 17.37
N HIS A 92 5.34 -13.62 18.26
CA HIS A 92 5.29 -12.31 18.91
C HIS A 92 5.63 -11.18 17.93
N ALA A 93 6.62 -11.39 17.06
CA ALA A 93 6.98 -10.42 16.03
C ALA A 93 5.83 -10.20 15.04
N VAL A 94 5.15 -11.29 14.64
CA VAL A 94 3.98 -11.22 13.76
C VAL A 94 2.86 -10.39 14.39
N ARG A 95 2.55 -10.63 15.67
CA ARG A 95 1.57 -9.82 16.39
C ARG A 95 1.96 -8.35 16.45
N GLU A 96 3.24 -8.08 16.70
CA GLU A 96 3.75 -6.73 16.84
C GLU A 96 3.59 -5.92 15.54
N ILE A 97 3.94 -6.52 14.38
CA ILE A 97 3.90 -5.82 13.09
C ILE A 97 2.49 -5.74 12.46
N LEU A 98 1.57 -6.63 12.86
CA LEU A 98 0.25 -6.75 12.25
C LEU A 98 -0.56 -5.44 12.16
N PRO A 99 -0.57 -4.54 13.18
CA PRO A 99 -1.25 -3.24 13.08
C PRO A 99 -0.74 -2.36 11.93
N VAL A 100 0.57 -2.38 11.67
CA VAL A 100 1.20 -1.62 10.56
C VAL A 100 0.70 -2.14 9.22
N LEU A 101 0.68 -3.47 9.06
CA LEU A 101 0.19 -4.12 7.84
C LEU A 101 -1.31 -3.89 7.62
N LYS A 102 -2.13 -3.95 8.68
CA LYS A 102 -3.55 -3.62 8.62
C LYS A 102 -3.80 -2.19 8.13
N MET A 103 -2.98 -1.24 8.59
CA MET A 103 -3.06 0.14 8.14
C MET A 103 -2.79 0.28 6.64
N LEU A 104 -1.71 -0.36 6.15
CA LEU A 104 -1.41 -0.42 4.71
C LEU A 104 -2.55 -1.07 3.92
N TYR A 105 -3.09 -2.18 4.42
CA TYR A 105 -4.16 -2.93 3.76
C TYR A 105 -5.45 -2.12 3.66
N LYS A 106 -5.83 -1.42 4.74
CA LYS A 106 -6.97 -0.51 4.74
C LYS A 106 -6.77 0.61 3.71
N SER A 107 -5.59 1.22 3.66
CA SER A 107 -5.26 2.25 2.67
C SER A 107 -5.40 1.74 1.23
N LEU A 108 -4.86 0.56 0.94
CA LEU A 108 -4.98 -0.07 -0.38
C LEU A 108 -6.43 -0.35 -0.77
N LYS A 109 -7.23 -0.89 0.16
CA LYS A 109 -8.65 -1.18 -0.08
C LYS A 109 -9.43 0.10 -0.39
N THR A 110 -9.23 1.17 0.38
CA THR A 110 -9.85 2.47 0.14
C THR A 110 -9.45 3.03 -1.22
N HIS A 111 -8.16 2.99 -1.57
CA HIS A 111 -7.69 3.45 -2.87
C HIS A 111 -8.34 2.69 -4.04
N ASN A 112 -8.48 1.36 -3.93
CA ASN A 112 -9.11 0.54 -4.97
C ASN A 112 -10.61 0.83 -5.12
N LEU A 113 -11.32 1.08 -4.01
CA LEU A 113 -12.73 1.48 -4.03
C LEU A 113 -12.92 2.81 -4.77
N LEU A 114 -12.13 3.82 -4.42
CA LEU A 114 -12.15 5.12 -5.09
C LEU A 114 -11.83 5.00 -6.58
N LYS A 115 -10.88 4.14 -6.96
CA LYS A 115 -10.56 3.87 -8.37
C LYS A 115 -11.73 3.21 -9.11
N SER A 116 -12.46 2.30 -8.47
CA SER A 116 -13.64 1.69 -9.08
C SER A 116 -14.78 2.69 -9.28
N GLU A 117 -15.06 3.55 -8.30
CA GLU A 117 -16.08 4.60 -8.39
C GLU A 117 -15.76 5.61 -9.51
N ASN A 118 -14.50 6.03 -9.62
CA ASN A 118 -14.05 6.93 -10.69
C ASN A 118 -14.13 6.30 -12.10
N ASN A 119 -14.05 4.97 -12.22
CA ASN A 119 -14.26 4.28 -13.50
C ASN A 119 -15.73 4.09 -13.85
N VAL A 120 -16.63 4.12 -12.87
CA VAL A 120 -18.09 4.07 -13.07
C VAL A 120 -18.67 5.47 -13.34
N GLY A 121 -18.00 6.54 -12.90
CA GLY A 121 -18.43 7.94 -13.03
C GLY A 121 -18.17 8.65 -14.37
N ILE A 122 -17.63 7.96 -15.39
CA ILE A 122 -17.59 8.47 -16.77
C ILE A 122 -18.39 7.49 -17.64
N ASN A 123 -19.70 7.50 -17.44
CA ASN A 123 -20.61 6.79 -18.33
C ASN A 123 -20.48 7.40 -19.73
N LYS A 124 -20.17 6.55 -20.71
CA LYS A 124 -20.00 6.88 -22.14
C LYS A 124 -21.13 7.76 -22.70
N GLU A 125 -22.32 7.72 -22.10
CA GLU A 125 -23.51 8.48 -22.49
C GLU A 125 -23.39 9.99 -22.25
N GLU A 126 -22.81 10.45 -21.14
CA GLU A 126 -22.58 11.88 -20.91
C GLU A 126 -21.49 12.42 -21.86
N SER A 127 -20.51 11.58 -22.18
CA SER A 127 -19.44 11.93 -23.13
C SER A 127 -19.99 12.11 -24.55
N THR A 128 -20.91 11.23 -25.00
CA THR A 128 -21.59 11.38 -26.28
C THR A 128 -22.55 12.56 -26.29
N GLN A 129 -23.30 12.81 -25.21
CA GLN A 129 -24.19 13.98 -25.12
C GLN A 129 -23.41 15.30 -25.12
N ILE A 130 -22.31 15.42 -24.36
CA ILE A 130 -21.47 16.63 -24.36
C ILE A 130 -20.84 16.86 -25.74
N ASN A 131 -20.35 15.80 -26.41
CA ASN A 131 -19.80 15.92 -27.75
C ASN A 131 -20.86 16.29 -28.79
N PHE A 132 -22.07 15.74 -28.68
CA PHE A 132 -23.21 16.09 -29.53
C PHE A 132 -23.63 17.56 -29.32
N LEU A 133 -23.76 18.03 -28.08
CA LEU A 133 -24.08 19.43 -27.77
C LEU A 133 -23.00 20.39 -28.30
N ARG A 134 -21.71 20.04 -28.16
CA ARG A 134 -20.61 20.83 -28.73
C ARG A 134 -20.67 20.91 -30.26
N SER A 135 -21.04 19.83 -30.95
CA SER A 135 -21.23 19.83 -32.41
C SER A 135 -22.39 20.74 -32.86
N GLN A 136 -23.50 20.75 -32.11
CA GLN A 136 -24.67 21.59 -32.40
C GLN A 136 -24.34 23.09 -32.27
N VAL A 137 -23.59 23.47 -31.23
CA VAL A 137 -23.16 24.86 -31.04
C VAL A 137 -22.24 25.32 -32.19
N ASN A 138 -21.28 24.48 -32.60
CA ASN A 138 -20.37 24.80 -33.70
C ASN A 138 -21.09 24.95 -35.05
N LEU A 139 -22.13 24.15 -35.32
CA LEU A 139 -22.97 24.30 -36.51
C LEU A 139 -23.77 25.61 -36.47
N LYS A 140 -24.33 25.96 -35.31
CA LYS A 140 -25.12 27.20 -35.15
C LYS A 140 -24.26 28.46 -35.30
N VAL A 141 -23.02 28.44 -34.80
CA VAL A 141 -22.06 29.53 -34.99
C VAL A 141 -21.67 29.70 -36.46
N ARG A 142 -21.47 28.60 -37.20
CA ARG A 142 -21.21 28.65 -38.65
C ARG A 142 -22.38 29.22 -39.45
N MET A 143 -23.62 28.85 -39.09
CA MET A 143 -24.83 29.39 -39.71
C MET A 143 -24.99 30.89 -39.48
N PHE A 144 -24.64 31.38 -38.28
CA PHE A 144 -24.68 32.81 -37.96
C PHE A 144 -23.62 33.63 -38.71
N ASN A 145 -22.43 33.06 -38.94
CA ASN A 145 -21.33 33.77 -39.61
C ASN A 145 -21.47 33.82 -41.14
N ASN A 146 -22.24 32.91 -41.76
CA ASN A 146 -22.51 32.92 -43.20
C ASN A 146 -23.72 33.78 -43.60
N GLY A 147 -24.42 34.41 -42.65
CA GLY A 147 -25.61 35.25 -42.88
C GLY A 147 -25.37 36.77 -42.88
N LYS A 148 -24.11 37.23 -42.86
CA LYS A 148 -23.74 38.66 -42.86
C LYS A 148 -22.79 39.01 -44.02
N GLY A 149 -23.14 38.58 -45.23
CA GLY A 149 -22.31 38.74 -46.42
C GLY A 149 -22.94 39.44 -47.62
N ASP A 150 -24.18 39.95 -47.52
CA ASP A 150 -24.82 40.67 -48.63
C ASP A 150 -25.31 42.04 -48.14
N PHE A 151 -24.44 43.05 -48.25
CA PHE A 151 -24.73 44.45 -48.61
C PHE A 151 -23.44 45.13 -49.06
#